data_AF-A0A3C1GK09-F1
#
_entry.id   AF-A0A3C1GK09-F1
#
_cell.length_a   1.000
_cell.length_b   1.000
_cell.length_c   1.000
_cell.angle_alpha   90.00
_cell.angle_beta   90.00
_cell.angle_gamma   90.00
#
_symmetry.space_group_name_H-M   'P 1'
#
loop_
_entity.id
_entity.type
_entity.pdbx_description
1 polymer ?
#
loop_
_entity_poly.entity_id
_entity_poly.type
_entity_poly.pdbx_seq_one_letter_code
_entity_poly.pdbx_strand_id
1 'polypeptide(L)' 'MITIRYSTDVSAVGVAHRVKYGTRIFDIRNVTNINESDETIELLCVEQKP' A
#
# COMPACT_ATOMS: atom_id res chain seq x y z
N MET A 1 -1.30 5.41 -7.95
CA MET A 1 -0.28 5.34 -6.90
C MET A 1 -0.97 5.68 -5.58
N ILE A 2 -0.70 4.92 -4.52
CA ILE A 2 -1.29 5.12 -3.19
C ILE A 2 -0.15 5.27 -2.19
N THR A 3 -0.18 6.31 -1.36
CA THR A 3 0.77 6.49 -0.26
C THR A 3 0.04 6.22 1.06
N ILE A 4 0.61 5.35 1.88
CA ILE A 4 0.09 5.04 3.22
C ILE A 4 1.11 5.46 4.28
N ARG A 5 0.63 5.88 5.45
CA ARG A 5 1.45 6.00 6.65
C ARG A 5 1.40 4.70 7.44
N TYR A 6 2.50 4.33 8.07
CA TYR A 6 2.57 3.19 8.98
C TYR A 6 3.06 3.66 10.35
N SER A 7 2.81 2.86 11.39
CA SER A 7 3.29 3.12 12.76
C SER A 7 3.93 1.89 13.38
N THR A 8 4.13 0.84 12.57
CA THR A 8 4.63 -0.48 12.96
C THR A 8 5.49 -1.04 11.83
N ASP A 9 6.16 -2.14 12.11
CA ASP A 9 7.11 -2.79 11.19
C ASP A 9 6.58 -2.94 9.75
N VAL A 10 7.29 -2.33 8.80
CA VAL A 10 6.90 -2.23 7.37
C VAL A 10 7.10 -3.53 6.62
N SER A 11 7.99 -4.38 7.13
CA SER A 11 8.43 -5.62 6.48
C SER A 11 7.29 -6.57 6.09
N ALA A 12 6.08 -6.39 6.64
CA ALA A 12 4.88 -7.14 6.29
C ALA A 12 4.11 -6.62 5.06
N VAL A 13 4.22 -5.34 4.67
CA VAL A 13 3.39 -4.78 3.59
C VAL A 13 4.01 -5.10 2.22
N GLY A 14 3.27 -5.82 1.38
CA GLY A 14 3.75 -6.24 0.06
C GLY A 14 2.64 -6.73 -0.85
N VAL A 15 2.99 -7.26 -2.02
CA VAL A 15 2.04 -7.67 -3.09
C VAL A 15 1.03 -8.76 -2.68
N ALA A 16 1.29 -9.48 -1.59
CA ALA A 16 0.34 -10.43 -1.01
C ALA A 16 -0.85 -9.74 -0.29
N HIS A 17 -0.75 -8.43 -0.06
CA HIS A 17 -1.76 -7.63 0.62
C HIS A 17 -2.59 -6.82 -0.39
N ARG A 18 -3.72 -6.31 0.10
CA ARG A 18 -4.63 -5.41 -0.62
C ARG A 18 -4.96 -4.21 0.24
N VAL A 19 -5.19 -3.07 -0.42
CA VAL A 19 -5.63 -1.84 0.24
C VAL A 19 -7.14 -1.73 0.09
N LYS A 20 -7.87 -1.61 1.21
CA LYS A 20 -9.30 -1.30 1.21
C LYS A 20 -9.49 0.15 1.65
N TYR A 21 -10.16 0.95 0.82
CA TYR A 21 -10.49 2.33 1.14
C TYR A 21 -11.98 2.57 0.88
N GLY A 22 -12.76 2.68 1.95
CA GLY A 22 -14.23 2.66 1.86
C GLY A 22 -14.72 1.32 1.29
N THR A 23 -15.47 1.38 0.20
CA THR A 23 -15.98 0.21 -0.55
C THR A 23 -15.02 -0.28 -1.65
N ARG A 24 -13.95 0.46 -1.92
CA ARG A 24 -13.02 0.19 -3.03
C ARG A 24 -11.89 -0.72 -2.55
N ILE A 25 -11.48 -1.66 -3.40
CA ILE A 25 -10.38 -2.59 -3.15
C ILE A 25 -9.31 -2.35 -4.21
N PHE A 26 -8.06 -2.26 -3.78
CA PHE A 26 -6.91 -2.07 -4.64
C PHE A 26 -5.90 -3.20 -4.41
N ASP A 27 -5.55 -3.90 -5.49
CA ASP A 27 -4.49 -4.89 -5.47
C ASP A 27 -3.14 -4.21 -5.58
N ILE A 28 -2.23 -4.56 -4.67
CA ILE A 28 -0.86 -4.05 -4.68
C ILE A 28 -0.09 -4.80 -5.77
N ARG A 29 0.41 -4.07 -6.76
CA ARG A 29 1.27 -4.61 -7.84
C ARG A 29 2.74 -4.52 -7.47
N ASN A 30 3.13 -3.46 -6.78
CA ASN A 30 4.49 -3.27 -6.32
C ASN A 30 4.55 -2.31 -5.13
N VAL A 31 5.57 -2.46 -4.29
CA VAL A 31 6.01 -1.42 -3.34
C VAL A 31 7.09 -0.61 -4.03
N THR A 32 6.86 0.69 -4.23
CA THR A 32 7.76 1.53 -5.02
C THR A 32 8.74 2.31 -4.16
N ASN A 33 8.35 2.68 -2.94
CA ASN A 33 9.21 3.40 -2.02
C ASN A 33 8.80 3.11 -0.57
N ILE A 34 9.78 3.03 0.31
CA ILE A 34 9.60 2.96 1.77
C ILE A 34 10.44 4.10 2.34
N ASN A 35 9.77 5.11 2.89
CA ASN A 35 10.43 6.23 3.56
C ASN A 35 10.26 6.07 5.07
N GLU A 36 11.34 5.63 5.70
CA GLU A 36 11.40 5.39 7.15
C GLU A 36 11.42 6.66 8.00
N SER A 37 11.87 7.79 7.44
CA SER A 37 11.90 9.06 8.18
C SER A 37 10.52 9.67 8.35
N ASP A 38 9.68 9.57 7.31
CA ASP A 38 8.30 10.08 7.33
C ASP A 38 7.25 8.99 7.59
N GLU A 39 7.70 7.77 7.88
CA GLU A 39 6.88 6.58 8.10
C GLU A 39 5.83 6.36 7.00
N THR A 40 6.26 6.45 5.73
CA THR A 40 5.39 6.28 4.57
C THR A 40 5.83 5.19 3.61
N ILE A 41 4.85 4.55 2.96
CA ILE A 41 5.07 3.56 1.90
C ILE A 41 4.28 4.01 0.67
N GLU A 42 4.94 3.98 -0.48
CA GLU A 42 4.29 4.18 -1.77
C GLU A 42 4.02 2.84 -2.44
N LEU A 43 2.77 2.66 -2.87
CA LEU A 43 2.26 1.44 -3.45
C LEU A 43 1.76 1.73 -4.87
N LEU A 44 2.25 0.94 -5.81
CA LEU A 44 1.64 0.84 -7.13
C LEU A 44 0.46 -0.14 -7.02
N CYS A 45 -0.76 0.39 -7.14
CA CYS A 45 -1.97 -0.42 -7.05
C CYS A 45 -2.85 -0.32 -8.28
N VAL A 46 -3.64 -1.36 -8.51
CA VAL A 46 -4.73 -1.38 -9.50
C VAL A 46 -6.03 -1.59 -8.75
N GLU A 47 -7.02 -0.75 -9.04
CA GLU A 47 -8.35 -0.90 -8.46
C GLU A 47 -9.08 -2.11 -9.05
N GLN A 48 -9.66 -2.94 -8.19
CA GLN A 48 -10.61 -3.97 -8.61
C GLN A 48 -11.94 -3.31 -8.96
N LYS A 49 -12.34 -3.45 -10.23
CA LYS A 49 -13.71 -3.14 -10.63
C LYS A 49 -14.64 -4.26 -10.15
N PRO A 50 -15.91 -3.94 -9.81
CA PRO A 50 -16.92 -4.93 -9.47
C PRO A 50 -17.08 -6.00 -10.55
#